data_AF-A0A9X3JQC8-F1
#
_entry.id   AF-A0A9X3JQC8-F1
#
_cell.length_a   1.000
_cell.length_b   1.000
_cell.length_c   1.000
_cell.angle_alpha   90.00
_cell.angle_beta   90.00
_cell.angle_gamma   90.00
#
_symmetry.space_group_name_H-M   'P 1'
#
loop_
_entity.id
_entity.type
_entity.pdbx_description
1 polymer ?
#
loop_
_entity_poly.entity_id
_entity_poly.type
_entity_poly.pdbx_seq_one_letter_code
_entity_poly.pdbx_strand_id
1 'polypeptide(L)'
;MTSPTAGQPGTGYAPDTGTGYTPDAYGNTTQPLSGASSVSAGTTDEPREHNASVGDLIGQVSRDMSTLMRQELELAKAELKQEANEATTIAKEEVNKATAIAKEEANKATTIAKEEATKAGKGAGMLGGAAFAGVMLVLFLSLAAMWGLAYLFDNLAWATLVVAVVWGLIAAVLAAMGRKKLKQVDPKRLKQVDPKRLTQVDLSRFKTINPKPEQTVETLKQVPDAVKPH
;
A
#
# COMPACT_ATOMS: atom_id res chain seq x y z
N MET A 1 6.18 -8.86 35.15
CA MET A 1 6.97 -10.08 34.97
C MET A 1 6.08 -11.28 35.28
N THR A 2 5.43 -11.84 34.26
CA THR A 2 4.90 -13.23 34.30
C THR A 2 4.78 -13.70 32.85
N SER A 3 5.72 -14.56 32.45
CA SER A 3 5.73 -15.23 31.15
C SER A 3 4.82 -16.47 31.18
N PRO A 4 4.44 -17.03 30.01
CA PRO A 4 3.26 -17.87 29.81
C PRO A 4 3.55 -19.38 29.86
N THR A 5 2.52 -20.19 30.15
CA THR A 5 2.61 -21.66 30.18
C THR A 5 1.62 -22.32 29.21
N ALA A 6 2.21 -22.97 28.21
CA ALA A 6 1.88 -24.22 27.51
C ALA A 6 0.42 -24.63 27.23
N GLY A 7 0.16 -24.90 25.94
CA GLY A 7 -0.90 -25.76 25.45
C GLY A 7 -0.52 -26.36 24.09
N GLN A 8 0.02 -27.57 24.10
CA GLN A 8 0.33 -28.40 22.92
C GLN A 8 -0.90 -29.28 22.60
N PRO A 9 -1.15 -29.60 21.32
CA PRO A 9 -1.47 -30.99 21.00
C PRO A 9 -0.62 -31.54 19.84
N GLY A 10 -0.07 -32.75 20.04
CA GLY A 10 0.44 -33.64 18.98
C GLY A 10 -0.71 -34.27 18.16
N THR A 11 -0.54 -35.20 17.23
CA THR A 11 0.58 -35.95 16.60
C THR A 11 -0.02 -36.69 15.39
N GLY A 12 0.80 -37.00 14.39
CA GLY A 12 0.54 -38.02 13.35
C GLY A 12 0.34 -37.43 11.94
N TYR A 13 0.91 -37.93 10.83
CA TYR A 13 1.75 -39.10 10.53
C TYR A 13 2.63 -38.74 9.30
N ALA A 14 3.79 -39.41 9.16
CA ALA A 14 4.66 -39.47 7.96
C ALA A 14 4.14 -40.54 6.96
N PRO A 15 4.81 -40.93 5.83
CA PRO A 15 6.00 -40.38 5.12
C PRO A 15 5.84 -40.30 3.57
N ASP A 16 6.78 -39.69 2.84
CA ASP A 16 7.19 -40.16 1.49
C ASP A 16 8.63 -39.70 1.16
N THR A 17 9.33 -40.65 0.58
CA THR A 17 10.69 -40.76 0.08
C THR A 17 11.02 -39.87 -1.11
N GLY A 18 12.28 -39.42 -1.23
CA GLY A 18 12.72 -38.75 -2.45
C GLY A 18 14.14 -38.20 -2.42
N THR A 19 15.08 -39.06 -2.81
CA THR A 19 16.35 -38.75 -3.51
C THR A 19 17.41 -37.91 -2.80
N GLY A 20 18.47 -38.59 -2.36
CA GLY A 20 19.78 -38.00 -2.14
C GLY A 20 20.55 -37.82 -3.45
N TYR A 21 21.37 -36.77 -3.49
CA TYR A 21 22.65 -36.74 -4.19
C TYR A 21 23.52 -35.64 -3.57
N THR A 22 24.61 -36.03 -2.92
CA THR A 22 25.71 -35.14 -2.51
C THR A 22 26.88 -35.44 -3.44
N PRO A 23 27.51 -34.45 -4.11
CA PRO A 23 28.71 -34.70 -4.89
C PRO A 23 29.91 -34.90 -3.96
N ASP A 24 30.55 -36.04 -4.12
CA ASP A 24 31.69 -36.48 -3.34
C ASP A 24 32.94 -35.68 -3.66
N ALA A 25 33.66 -35.32 -2.60
CA ALA A 25 34.99 -34.73 -2.64
C ALA A 25 36.02 -35.82 -3.04
N TYR A 26 36.47 -35.78 -4.30
CA TYR A 26 37.59 -36.61 -4.74
C TYR A 26 38.92 -35.91 -4.41
N GLY A 27 39.48 -36.30 -3.27
CA GLY A 27 40.92 -36.22 -3.03
C GLY A 27 41.64 -37.23 -3.91
N ASN A 28 42.66 -36.79 -4.66
CA ASN A 28 43.56 -37.69 -5.38
C ASN A 28 44.82 -37.91 -4.53
N THR A 29 44.89 -39.09 -3.93
CA THR A 29 46.05 -39.61 -3.23
C THR A 29 47.06 -40.14 -4.24
N THR A 30 48.26 -39.59 -4.21
CA THR A 30 49.48 -40.10 -4.86
C THR A 30 49.81 -41.53 -4.41
N GLN A 31 50.03 -42.45 -5.36
CA GLN A 31 51.24 -43.29 -5.38
C GLN A 31 51.42 -44.07 -6.70
N PRO A 32 52.67 -44.24 -7.18
CA PRO A 32 53.00 -44.81 -8.48
C PRO A 32 53.24 -46.33 -8.41
N LEU A 33 52.91 -47.03 -9.50
CA LEU A 33 53.19 -48.45 -9.67
C LEU A 33 54.47 -48.65 -10.49
N SER A 34 55.33 -49.52 -9.98
CA SER A 34 56.64 -49.92 -10.46
C SER A 34 56.60 -50.84 -11.69
N GLY A 35 57.59 -50.68 -12.58
CA GLY A 35 57.86 -51.56 -13.73
C GLY A 35 59.29 -51.36 -14.22
N ALA A 36 60.00 -52.47 -14.42
CA ALA A 36 61.44 -52.61 -14.32
C ALA A 36 62.25 -52.35 -15.62
N SER A 37 63.48 -51.87 -15.41
CA SER A 37 64.76 -52.24 -16.02
C SER A 37 64.92 -52.44 -17.53
N SER A 38 65.79 -51.64 -18.14
CA SER A 38 67.00 -52.15 -18.81
C SER A 38 68.06 -51.05 -18.96
N VAL A 39 69.30 -51.40 -18.60
CA VAL A 39 70.52 -50.62 -18.79
C VAL A 39 71.02 -50.85 -20.22
N SER A 40 71.45 -49.82 -20.93
CA SER A 40 72.45 -49.99 -21.98
C SER A 40 73.25 -48.71 -22.25
N ALA A 41 74.53 -48.94 -22.52
CA ALA A 41 75.65 -48.04 -22.66
C ALA A 41 75.48 -46.91 -23.70
N GLY A 42 76.26 -45.84 -23.49
CA GLY A 42 76.13 -44.59 -24.21
C GLY A 42 76.51 -44.61 -25.69
N THR A 43 76.14 -43.53 -26.36
CA THR A 43 76.79 -42.92 -27.54
C THR A 43 76.07 -41.59 -27.81
N THR A 44 76.87 -40.53 -27.88
CA THR A 44 76.83 -39.35 -28.78
C THR A 44 75.50 -38.74 -29.26
N ASP A 45 75.44 -37.41 -29.14
CA ASP A 45 74.63 -36.40 -29.86
C ASP A 45 73.08 -36.49 -29.81
N GLU A 46 72.47 -35.51 -29.13
CA GLU A 46 71.68 -34.44 -29.78
C GLU A 46 71.00 -33.57 -28.71
N PRO A 47 70.87 -32.24 -28.90
CA PRO A 47 69.95 -31.42 -28.13
C PRO A 47 68.53 -31.78 -28.57
N ARG A 48 67.97 -32.83 -27.96
CA ARG A 48 66.54 -33.09 -28.10
C ARG A 48 65.81 -31.96 -27.41
N GLU A 49 65.35 -31.03 -28.23
CA GLU A 49 64.28 -30.13 -27.91
C GLU A 49 63.25 -30.90 -27.08
N HIS A 50 63.04 -30.39 -25.87
CA HIS A 50 61.84 -30.66 -25.10
C HIS A 50 60.69 -30.21 -26.01
N ASN A 51 60.21 -31.13 -26.84
CA ASN A 51 58.99 -30.96 -27.60
C ASN A 51 57.90 -30.87 -26.52
N ALA A 52 57.69 -29.66 -25.99
CA ALA A 52 56.53 -29.34 -25.19
C ALA A 52 55.37 -29.87 -26.02
N SER A 53 54.71 -30.90 -25.50
CA SER A 53 53.65 -31.54 -26.23
C SER A 53 52.67 -30.44 -26.58
N VAL A 54 52.12 -30.47 -27.79
CA VAL A 54 51.06 -29.54 -28.18
C VAL A 54 49.93 -29.56 -27.13
N GLY A 55 49.75 -30.70 -26.43
CA GLY A 55 48.88 -30.81 -25.27
C GLY A 55 49.33 -30.05 -24.01
N ASP A 56 50.64 -29.91 -23.77
CA ASP A 56 51.19 -29.10 -22.67
C ASP A 56 51.05 -27.60 -22.96
N LEU A 57 51.31 -27.18 -24.20
CA LEU A 57 51.12 -25.79 -24.66
C LEU A 57 49.63 -25.40 -24.64
N ILE A 58 48.74 -26.27 -25.12
CA ILE A 58 47.28 -26.08 -25.03
C ILE A 58 46.83 -26.09 -23.56
N GLY A 59 47.45 -26.92 -22.72
CA GLY A 59 47.19 -26.98 -21.29
C GLY A 59 47.56 -25.70 -20.55
N GLN A 60 48.69 -25.09 -20.90
CA GLN A 60 49.13 -23.79 -20.34
C GLN A 60 48.21 -22.66 -20.82
N VAL A 61 47.92 -22.57 -22.12
CA VAL A 61 47.01 -21.55 -22.67
C VAL A 61 45.59 -21.66 -22.07
N SER A 62 45.06 -22.87 -21.93
CA SER A 62 43.75 -23.10 -21.32
C SER A 62 43.72 -22.72 -19.84
N ARG A 63 44.82 -22.97 -19.11
CA ARG A 63 44.95 -22.62 -17.69
C ARG A 63 45.09 -21.11 -17.49
N ASP A 64 45.88 -20.44 -18.33
CA ASP A 64 46.06 -18.99 -18.29
C ASP A 64 44.75 -18.27 -18.69
N MET A 65 44.03 -18.78 -19.69
CA MET A 65 42.71 -18.27 -20.08
C MET A 65 41.65 -18.51 -19.00
N SER A 66 41.73 -19.63 -18.26
CA SER A 66 40.86 -19.88 -17.09
C SER A 66 41.14 -18.91 -15.93
N THR A 67 42.38 -18.45 -15.79
CA THR A 67 42.79 -17.50 -14.75
C THR A 67 42.30 -16.08 -15.08
N LEU A 68 42.44 -15.67 -16.35
CA LEU A 68 41.91 -14.40 -16.85
C LEU A 68 40.38 -14.37 -16.80
N MET A 69 39.68 -15.43 -17.23
CA MET A 69 38.22 -15.48 -17.14
C MET A 69 37.70 -15.34 -15.71
N ARG A 70 38.41 -15.88 -14.71
CA ARG A 70 38.04 -15.73 -13.29
C ARG A 70 38.28 -14.30 -12.79
N GLN A 71 39.36 -13.66 -13.23
CA GLN A 71 39.65 -12.25 -12.89
C GLN A 71 38.66 -11.28 -13.55
N GLU A 72 38.33 -11.47 -14.83
CA GLU A 72 37.33 -10.67 -15.55
C GLU A 72 35.93 -10.83 -14.92
N LEU A 73 35.57 -12.04 -14.46
CA LEU A 73 34.32 -12.28 -13.76
C LEU A 73 34.28 -11.63 -12.36
N GLU A 74 35.39 -11.62 -11.62
CA GLU A 74 35.47 -10.96 -10.32
C GLU A 74 35.39 -9.44 -10.46
N LEU A 75 36.01 -8.87 -11.49
CA LEU A 75 35.97 -7.44 -11.79
C LEU A 75 34.56 -7.00 -12.24
N ALA A 76 33.96 -7.71 -13.20
CA ALA A 76 32.61 -7.43 -13.68
C ALA A 76 31.56 -7.56 -12.55
N LYS A 77 31.74 -8.53 -11.66
CA LYS A 77 30.87 -8.70 -10.49
C LYS A 77 31.04 -7.58 -9.46
N ALA A 78 32.22 -6.97 -9.36
CA ALA A 78 32.46 -5.83 -8.48
C ALA A 78 31.84 -4.54 -9.03
N GLU A 79 32.01 -4.24 -10.32
CA GLU A 79 31.39 -3.08 -10.98
C GLU A 79 29.86 -3.14 -10.94
N LEU A 80 29.28 -4.29 -11.27
CA LEU A 80 27.82 -4.47 -11.20
C LEU A 80 27.27 -4.25 -9.78
N LYS A 81 28.03 -4.62 -8.75
CA LYS A 81 27.62 -4.43 -7.35
C LYS A 81 27.75 -2.97 -6.93
N GLN A 82 28.72 -2.24 -7.48
CA GLN A 82 28.91 -0.82 -7.25
C GLN A 82 27.83 0.02 -7.95
N GLU A 83 27.54 -0.24 -9.24
CA GLU A 83 26.42 0.37 -9.96
C GLU A 83 25.08 0.08 -9.28
N ALA A 84 24.87 -1.16 -8.81
CA ALA A 84 23.65 -1.50 -8.08
C ALA A 84 23.50 -0.69 -6.78
N ASN A 85 24.60 -0.47 -6.04
CA ASN A 85 24.58 0.33 -4.82
C ASN A 85 24.35 1.82 -5.11
N GLU A 86 24.97 2.35 -6.16
CA GLU A 86 24.83 3.74 -6.57
C GLU A 86 23.42 4.04 -7.10
N ALA A 87 22.88 3.16 -7.95
CA ALA A 87 21.50 3.21 -8.41
C ALA A 87 20.50 3.10 -7.24
N THR A 88 20.81 2.28 -6.23
CA THR A 88 19.99 2.17 -5.01
C THR A 88 20.01 3.46 -4.19
N THR A 89 21.15 4.16 -4.12
CA THR A 89 21.24 5.44 -3.40
C THR A 89 20.47 6.56 -4.10
N ILE A 90 20.59 6.65 -5.42
CA ILE A 90 19.86 7.65 -6.23
C ILE A 90 18.35 7.39 -6.13
N ALA A 91 17.93 6.13 -6.25
CA ALA A 91 16.53 5.75 -6.11
C ALA A 91 15.97 6.07 -4.71
N LYS A 92 16.74 5.84 -3.64
CA LYS A 92 16.33 6.19 -2.27
C LYS A 92 16.18 7.69 -2.07
N GLU A 93 17.05 8.49 -2.67
CA GLU A 93 17.01 9.94 -2.54
C GLU A 93 15.77 10.53 -3.24
N GLU A 94 15.47 10.07 -4.45
CA GLU A 94 14.26 10.48 -5.17
C GLU A 94 12.99 10.02 -4.45
N VAL A 95 12.97 8.78 -3.94
CA VAL A 95 11.83 8.27 -3.16
C VAL A 95 11.64 9.08 -1.88
N ASN A 96 12.70 9.43 -1.16
CA ASN A 96 12.61 10.23 0.07
C ASN A 96 12.10 11.65 -0.22
N LYS A 97 12.55 12.26 -1.32
CA LYS A 97 12.07 13.58 -1.75
C LYS A 97 10.59 13.54 -2.17
N ALA A 98 10.19 12.53 -2.94
CA ALA A 98 8.79 12.31 -3.32
C ALA A 98 7.89 12.07 -2.10
N THR A 99 8.40 11.34 -1.10
CA THR A 99 7.67 11.05 0.15
C THR A 99 7.48 12.32 0.99
N ALA A 100 8.47 13.22 1.01
CA ALA A 100 8.36 14.50 1.73
C ALA A 100 7.31 15.42 1.10
N ILE A 101 7.29 15.54 -0.23
CA ILE A 101 6.31 16.33 -0.97
C ILE A 101 4.90 15.76 -0.76
N ALA A 102 4.73 14.44 -0.84
CA ALA A 102 3.45 13.80 -0.60
C ALA A 102 2.93 14.02 0.84
N LYS A 103 3.81 14.01 1.85
CA LYS A 103 3.45 14.32 3.25
C LYS A 103 3.03 15.77 3.43
N GLU A 104 3.71 16.71 2.76
CA GLU A 104 3.40 18.12 2.85
C GLU A 104 2.02 18.44 2.22
N GLU A 105 1.76 17.92 1.03
CA GLU A 105 0.47 18.06 0.37
C GLU A 105 -0.65 17.39 1.17
N ALA A 106 -0.40 16.20 1.73
CA ALA A 106 -1.36 15.52 2.60
C ALA A 106 -1.67 16.31 3.88
N ASN A 107 -0.67 16.92 4.51
CA ASN A 107 -0.87 17.74 5.70
C ASN A 107 -1.69 19.01 5.38
N LYS A 108 -1.45 19.64 4.22
CA LYS A 108 -2.25 20.79 3.75
C LYS A 108 -3.68 20.41 3.38
N ALA A 109 -3.88 19.25 2.76
CA ALA A 109 -5.22 18.75 2.48
C ALA A 109 -5.98 18.40 3.77
N THR A 110 -5.27 17.87 4.77
CA THR A 110 -5.84 17.53 6.07
C THR A 110 -6.29 18.78 6.84
N THR A 111 -5.57 19.90 6.78
CA THR A 111 -5.98 21.13 7.46
C THR A 111 -7.21 21.76 6.82
N ILE A 112 -7.26 21.85 5.49
CA ILE A 112 -8.42 22.39 4.75
C ILE A 112 -9.65 21.51 5.00
N ALA A 113 -9.50 20.18 4.89
CA ALA A 113 -10.58 19.24 5.17
C ALA A 113 -11.07 19.36 6.62
N LYS A 114 -10.19 19.63 7.59
CA LYS A 114 -10.56 19.79 9.00
C LYS A 114 -11.32 21.09 9.25
N GLU A 115 -10.96 22.19 8.58
CA GLU A 115 -11.70 23.46 8.65
C GLU A 115 -13.11 23.32 8.06
N GLU A 116 -13.22 22.71 6.87
CA GLU A 116 -14.50 22.46 6.22
C GLU A 116 -15.36 21.47 7.03
N ALA A 117 -14.77 20.39 7.52
CA ALA A 117 -15.45 19.42 8.38
C ALA A 117 -15.90 20.06 9.70
N THR A 118 -15.12 20.97 10.28
CA THR A 118 -15.51 21.68 11.52
C THR A 118 -16.65 22.66 11.25
N LYS A 119 -16.64 23.36 10.12
CA LYS A 119 -17.70 24.30 9.74
C LYS A 119 -19.01 23.57 9.43
N ALA A 120 -18.93 22.47 8.67
CA ALA A 120 -20.06 21.58 8.43
C ALA A 120 -20.56 20.91 9.73
N GLY A 121 -19.63 20.48 10.60
CA GLY A 121 -19.92 19.86 11.88
C GLY A 121 -20.66 20.78 12.85
N LYS A 122 -20.28 22.07 12.92
CA LYS A 122 -21.02 23.08 13.71
C LYS A 122 -22.44 23.28 13.20
N GLY A 123 -22.62 23.34 11.88
CA GLY A 123 -23.95 23.47 11.26
C GLY A 123 -24.84 22.25 11.54
N ALA A 124 -24.31 21.04 11.33
CA ALA A 124 -25.01 19.80 11.63
C ALA A 124 -25.33 19.65 13.12
N GLY A 125 -24.39 20.04 14.00
CA GLY A 125 -24.57 20.02 15.45
C GLY A 125 -25.67 20.96 15.94
N MET A 126 -25.73 22.19 15.40
CA MET A 126 -26.83 23.11 15.72
C MET A 126 -28.19 22.61 15.24
N LEU A 127 -28.26 22.00 14.05
CA LEU A 127 -29.51 21.46 13.52
C LEU A 127 -30.00 20.25 14.34
N GLY A 128 -29.08 19.35 14.71
CA GLY A 128 -29.37 18.24 15.61
C GLY A 128 -29.81 18.72 17.00
N GLY A 129 -29.12 19.72 17.56
CA GLY A 129 -29.49 20.35 18.83
C GLY A 129 -30.86 21.01 18.79
N ALA A 130 -31.20 21.72 17.71
CA ALA A 130 -32.51 22.34 17.52
C ALA A 130 -33.64 21.31 17.41
N ALA A 131 -33.41 20.19 16.73
CA ALA A 131 -34.39 19.10 16.67
C ALA A 131 -34.69 18.52 18.07
N PHE A 132 -33.64 18.26 18.86
CA PHE A 132 -33.79 17.80 20.24
C PHE A 132 -34.48 18.83 21.12
N ALA A 133 -34.07 20.10 21.05
CA ALA A 133 -34.68 21.19 21.79
C ALA A 133 -36.16 21.37 21.42
N GLY A 134 -36.53 21.18 20.16
CA GLY A 134 -37.93 21.16 19.73
C GLY A 134 -38.74 20.05 20.40
N VAL A 135 -38.21 18.83 20.47
CA VAL A 135 -38.85 17.71 21.19
C VAL A 135 -38.96 18.02 22.69
N MET A 136 -37.91 18.57 23.30
CA MET A 136 -37.93 18.96 24.71
C MET A 136 -38.95 20.08 25.00
N LEU A 137 -39.02 21.09 24.14
CA LEU A 137 -39.99 22.19 24.26
C LEU A 137 -41.42 21.64 24.22
N VAL A 138 -41.70 20.74 23.28
CA VAL A 138 -43.01 20.10 23.17
C VAL A 138 -43.33 19.26 24.41
N LEU A 139 -42.35 18.58 25.01
CA LEU A 139 -42.51 17.86 26.27
C LEU A 139 -42.87 18.84 27.41
N PHE A 140 -42.11 19.92 27.60
CA PHE A 140 -42.39 20.93 28.62
C PHE A 140 -43.74 21.61 28.41
N LEU A 141 -44.12 21.89 27.16
CA LEU A 141 -45.42 22.45 26.82
C LEU A 141 -46.55 21.45 27.15
N SER A 142 -46.32 20.14 27.02
CA SER A 142 -47.25 19.11 27.45
C SER A 142 -47.42 19.05 28.97
N LEU A 143 -46.34 19.22 29.75
CA LEU A 143 -46.42 19.29 31.21
C LEU A 143 -47.10 20.60 31.66
N ALA A 144 -46.73 21.73 31.06
CA ALA A 144 -47.35 23.02 31.36
C ALA A 144 -48.85 23.02 31.03
N ALA A 145 -49.25 22.40 29.90
CA ALA A 145 -50.65 22.20 29.57
C ALA A 145 -51.34 21.27 30.57
N MET A 146 -50.72 20.15 30.96
CA MET A 146 -51.29 19.24 31.96
C MET A 146 -51.51 19.92 33.32
N TRP A 147 -50.50 20.65 33.82
CA TRP A 147 -50.59 21.38 35.08
C TRP A 147 -51.56 22.58 34.99
N GLY A 148 -51.51 23.37 33.92
CA GLY A 148 -52.37 24.54 33.74
C GLY A 148 -53.85 24.18 33.55
N LEU A 149 -54.14 23.09 32.83
CA LEU A 149 -55.50 22.64 32.59
C LEU A 149 -56.08 21.89 33.80
N ALA A 150 -55.23 21.26 34.62
CA ALA A 150 -55.64 20.68 35.90
C ALA A 150 -56.20 21.74 36.87
N TYR A 151 -55.62 22.95 36.90
CA TYR A 151 -56.14 24.07 37.72
C TYR A 151 -57.50 24.60 37.24
N LEU A 152 -57.86 24.39 35.98
CA LEU A 152 -59.09 24.95 35.39
C LEU A 152 -60.30 24.02 35.55
N PHE A 153 -60.08 22.71 35.68
CA PHE A 153 -61.15 21.70 35.71
C PHE A 153 -61.29 20.98 37.07
N ASP A 154 -60.50 21.34 38.08
CA ASP A 154 -60.40 20.65 39.40
C ASP A 154 -60.23 19.11 39.30
N ASN A 155 -59.89 18.59 38.12
CA ASN A 155 -59.85 17.17 37.83
C ASN A 155 -58.87 16.87 36.68
N LEU A 156 -57.79 16.15 37.01
CA LEU A 156 -56.70 15.81 36.09
C LEU A 156 -57.14 14.93 34.91
N ALA A 157 -58.22 14.15 35.05
CA ALA A 157 -58.65 13.19 34.02
C ALA A 157 -59.19 13.86 32.74
N TRP A 158 -59.80 15.04 32.87
CA TRP A 158 -60.33 15.78 31.72
C TRP A 158 -59.23 16.51 30.95
N ALA A 159 -58.19 16.96 31.66
CA ALA A 159 -57.04 17.62 31.05
C ALA A 159 -56.25 16.69 30.11
N THR A 160 -56.05 15.43 30.53
CA THR A 160 -55.34 14.44 29.71
C THR A 160 -56.11 14.08 28.44
N LEU A 161 -57.44 14.05 28.50
CA LEU A 161 -58.30 13.83 27.33
C LEU A 161 -58.12 14.93 26.27
N VAL A 162 -58.14 16.20 26.69
CA VAL A 162 -57.95 17.33 25.76
C VAL A 162 -56.55 17.30 25.14
N VAL A 163 -55.52 17.07 25.96
CA VAL A 163 -54.13 16.96 25.47
C VAL A 163 -53.98 15.78 24.50
N ALA A 164 -54.59 14.63 24.79
CA ALA A 164 -54.57 13.47 23.91
C ALA A 164 -55.25 13.75 22.55
N VAL A 165 -56.36 14.50 22.53
CA VAL A 165 -57.04 14.89 21.29
C VAL A 165 -56.15 15.81 20.43
N VAL A 166 -55.48 16.79 21.04
CA VAL A 166 -54.55 17.69 20.32
C VAL A 166 -53.38 16.90 19.73
N TRP A 167 -52.79 15.99 20.50
CA TRP A 167 -51.72 15.11 20.03
C TRP A 167 -52.18 14.15 18.93
N GLY A 168 -53.40 13.61 19.06
CA GLY A 168 -54.00 12.75 18.04
C GLY A 168 -54.11 13.46 16.69
N LEU A 169 -54.51 14.74 16.69
CA LEU A 169 -54.54 15.58 15.49
C LEU A 169 -53.15 15.79 14.89
N ILE A 170 -52.15 16.13 15.71
CA ILE A 170 -50.77 16.32 15.25
C ILE A 170 -50.21 15.03 14.65
N ALA A 171 -50.39 13.89 15.32
CA ALA A 171 -49.96 12.59 14.86
C ALA A 171 -50.64 12.18 13.54
N ALA A 172 -51.95 12.42 13.41
CA ALA A 172 -52.69 12.14 12.18
C ALA A 172 -52.15 12.95 10.99
N VAL A 173 -51.86 14.23 11.19
CA VAL A 173 -51.30 15.12 10.16
C VAL A 173 -49.87 14.68 9.77
N LEU A 174 -49.01 14.36 10.74
CA LEU A 174 -47.65 13.87 10.48
C LEU A 174 -47.69 12.53 9.73
N ALA A 175 -48.55 11.60 10.15
CA ALA A 175 -48.71 10.31 9.48
C ALA A 175 -49.23 10.48 8.04
N ALA A 176 -50.15 11.42 7.80
CA ALA A 176 -50.64 11.72 6.46
C ALA A 176 -49.52 12.26 5.55
N MET A 177 -48.69 13.18 6.05
CA MET A 177 -47.56 13.73 5.29
C MET A 177 -46.45 12.70 5.06
N GLY A 178 -46.08 11.93 6.08
CA GLY A 178 -45.08 10.86 5.98
C GLY A 178 -45.49 9.80 4.96
N ARG A 179 -46.76 9.37 4.98
CA ARG A 179 -47.29 8.42 3.99
C ARG A 179 -47.27 9.00 2.56
N LYS A 180 -47.46 10.30 2.37
CA LYS A 180 -47.33 10.94 1.05
C LYS A 180 -45.88 10.94 0.55
N LYS A 181 -44.89 11.20 1.41
CA LYS A 181 -43.47 11.17 1.03
C LYS A 181 -42.94 9.77 0.77
N LEU A 182 -43.35 8.76 1.55
CA LEU A 182 -42.94 7.38 1.33
C LEU A 182 -43.47 6.79 0.02
N LYS A 183 -44.67 7.21 -0.41
CA LYS A 183 -45.22 6.82 -1.72
C LYS A 183 -44.45 7.40 -2.92
N GLN A 184 -43.65 8.45 -2.72
CA GLN A 184 -42.82 9.06 -3.76
C GLN A 184 -41.44 8.42 -3.89
N VAL A 185 -41.06 7.52 -2.98
CA VAL A 185 -39.79 6.81 -3.08
C VAL A 185 -39.98 5.65 -4.06
N ASP A 186 -39.46 5.80 -5.27
CA ASP A 186 -39.45 4.75 -6.29
C ASP A 186 -38.55 3.57 -5.85
N PRO A 187 -39.10 2.40 -5.47
CA PRO A 187 -38.30 1.24 -5.06
C PRO A 187 -37.50 0.64 -6.23
N LYS A 188 -37.80 1.05 -7.47
CA LYS A 188 -37.20 0.54 -8.70
C LYS A 188 -35.72 0.92 -8.86
N ARG A 189 -35.24 1.96 -8.16
CA ARG A 189 -33.82 2.37 -8.19
C ARG A 189 -32.89 1.34 -7.52
N LEU A 190 -33.36 0.60 -6.52
CA LEU A 190 -32.55 -0.38 -5.78
C LEU A 190 -32.44 -1.74 -6.48
N LYS A 191 -33.25 -2.00 -7.52
CA LYS A 191 -33.16 -3.18 -8.38
C LYS A 191 -32.42 -2.91 -9.71
N GLN A 192 -31.94 -1.69 -9.93
CA GLN A 192 -31.29 -1.25 -11.18
C GLN A 192 -29.79 -0.98 -11.05
N VAL A 193 -29.12 -1.43 -9.98
CA VAL A 193 -27.67 -1.64 -10.05
C VAL A 193 -27.46 -2.98 -10.76
N ASP A 194 -27.71 -2.95 -12.07
CA ASP A 194 -27.40 -4.05 -12.97
C ASP A 194 -25.88 -4.28 -12.89
N PRO A 195 -25.39 -5.45 -12.44
CA PRO A 195 -23.95 -5.70 -12.29
C PRO A 195 -23.17 -5.54 -13.60
N LYS A 196 -23.88 -5.56 -14.75
CA LYS A 196 -23.33 -5.28 -16.09
C LYS A 196 -22.99 -3.79 -16.33
N ARG A 197 -23.46 -2.88 -15.48
CA ARG A 197 -23.10 -1.45 -15.51
C ARG A 197 -21.76 -1.19 -14.79
N LEU A 198 -21.37 -2.06 -13.86
CA LEU A 198 -20.10 -1.97 -13.12
C LEU A 198 -18.88 -2.38 -13.98
N THR A 199 -19.10 -3.10 -15.07
CA THR A 199 -18.05 -3.42 -16.06
C THR A 199 -17.84 -2.32 -17.10
N GLN A 200 -18.65 -1.26 -17.09
CA GLN A 200 -18.55 -0.11 -17.98
C GLN A 200 -18.06 1.14 -17.23
N VAL A 201 -17.18 0.98 -16.24
CA VAL A 201 -16.38 2.11 -15.79
C VAL A 201 -15.39 2.37 -16.92
N ASP A 202 -15.67 3.41 -17.69
CA ASP A 202 -14.87 3.86 -18.82
C ASP A 202 -13.49 4.34 -18.35
N LEU A 203 -12.53 3.39 -18.28
CA LEU A 203 -11.13 3.64 -17.92
C LEU A 203 -10.43 4.61 -18.89
N SER A 204 -11.06 4.98 -20.01
CA SER A 204 -10.56 6.00 -20.94
C SER A 204 -10.49 7.39 -20.30
N ARG A 205 -11.33 7.69 -19.29
CA ARG A 205 -11.24 8.95 -18.52
C ARG A 205 -9.94 9.07 -17.72
N PHE A 206 -9.31 7.95 -17.38
CA PHE A 206 -8.01 7.93 -16.70
C PHE A 206 -6.82 8.07 -17.66
N LYS A 207 -7.05 8.11 -18.98
CA LYS A 207 -6.01 8.34 -19.99
C LYS A 207 -5.93 9.81 -20.47
N THR A 208 -6.80 10.69 -19.96
CA THR A 208 -6.88 12.10 -20.38
C THR A 208 -6.37 13.07 -19.32
N ILE A 209 -5.51 12.64 -18.40
CA ILE A 209 -4.72 13.56 -17.59
C ILE A 209 -3.34 13.68 -18.24
N ASN A 210 -3.30 14.45 -19.33
CA ASN A 210 -2.07 14.93 -19.93
C ASN A 210 -1.86 16.36 -19.41
N PRO A 211 -1.05 16.59 -18.35
CA PRO A 211 -0.79 17.93 -17.89
C PRO A 211 0.01 18.68 -18.97
N LYS A 212 -0.57 19.76 -19.48
CA LYS A 212 0.08 20.67 -20.44
C LYS A 212 0.92 21.68 -19.63
N PRO A 213 2.25 21.72 -19.80
CA PRO A 213 3.10 22.70 -19.11
C PRO A 213 3.05 24.03 -19.86
N GLU A 214 1.97 24.80 -19.72
CA GLU A 214 1.85 26.14 -20.33
C GLU A 214 1.39 27.22 -19.34
N GLN A 215 2.03 27.24 -18.17
CA GLN A 215 1.93 28.34 -17.18
C GLN A 215 3.32 28.78 -16.67
N THR A 216 4.39 28.60 -17.45
CA THR A 216 5.77 29.00 -17.06
C THR A 216 6.37 30.11 -17.93
N VAL A 217 5.61 30.66 -18.89
CA VAL A 217 6.09 31.80 -19.69
C VAL A 217 5.58 33.15 -19.17
N GLU A 218 4.46 33.19 -18.43
CA GLU A 218 3.98 34.45 -17.82
C GLU A 218 4.72 34.82 -16.54
N THR A 219 5.22 33.85 -15.78
CA THR A 219 6.02 34.08 -14.56
C THR A 219 7.43 34.61 -14.86
N LEU A 220 7.92 34.41 -16.09
CA LEU A 220 9.20 34.97 -16.56
C LEU A 220 9.07 36.41 -17.09
N LYS A 221 7.85 36.97 -17.20
CA LYS A 221 7.63 38.39 -17.49
C LYS A 221 7.36 39.25 -16.25
N GLN A 222 7.16 38.63 -15.09
CA GLN A 222 6.77 39.32 -13.85
C GLN A 222 7.94 39.56 -12.87
N VAL A 223 9.18 39.56 -13.38
CA VAL A 223 10.35 40.04 -12.63
C VAL A 223 11.03 41.17 -13.44
N PRO A 224 10.60 42.43 -13.28
CA PRO A 224 11.49 43.55 -13.54
C PRO A 224 12.54 43.60 -12.42
N ASP A 225 13.79 43.92 -12.78
CA ASP A 225 14.93 44.23 -11.90
C ASP A 225 15.80 43.08 -11.34
N ALA A 226 16.36 42.25 -12.23
CA ALA A 226 17.57 41.49 -11.87
C ALA A 226 18.68 41.55 -12.94
N VAL A 227 18.91 42.72 -13.55
CA VAL A 227 20.18 43.04 -14.21
C VAL A 227 20.50 44.52 -13.99
N LYS A 228 21.35 44.81 -13.00
CA LYS A 228 22.23 45.99 -13.04
C LYS A 228 23.66 45.53 -12.83
N PRO A 229 24.58 45.79 -13.78
CA PRO A 229 26.00 45.61 -13.58
C PRO A 229 26.58 46.85 -12.90
N HIS A 230 27.13 46.71 -11.70
CA HIS A 230 28.16 47.59 -11.15
C HIS A 230 29.10 46.78 -10.27
#